data_AF-A0AAQ1PG58-F1
#
_entry.id   AF-A0AAQ1PG58-F1
#
_cell.length_a   1.000
_cell.length_b   1.000
_cell.length_c   1.000
_cell.angle_alpha   90.00
_cell.angle_beta   90.00
_cell.angle_gamma   90.00
#
_symmetry.space_group_name_H-M   'P 1'
#
loop_
_entity.id
_entity.type
_entity.pdbx_description
1 polymer ?
#
loop_
_entity_poly.entity_id
_entity_poly.type
_entity_poly.pdbx_seq_one_letter_code
_entity_poly.pdbx_strand_id
1 'polypeptide(L)' 'MLEVMSAAPGYRNRAADGTYVPRPEERPITKFERRGERLGHGVWDLKFEKVD' A
#
# COMPACT_ATOMS: atom_id res chain seq x y z
N MET A 1 9.14 -2.61 -3.00
CA MET A 1 8.42 -2.85 -1.72
C MET A 1 7.49 -4.05 -1.82
N LEU A 2 6.53 -4.08 -2.77
CA LEU A 2 5.61 -5.21 -2.94
C LEU A 2 6.32 -6.56 -3.03
N GLU A 3 7.29 -6.71 -3.95
CA GLU A 3 8.07 -7.94 -4.11
C GLU A 3 8.71 -8.43 -2.80
N VAL A 4 9.35 -7.52 -2.06
CA VAL A 4 10.01 -7.83 -0.79
C VAL A 4 9.01 -8.30 0.26
N MET A 5 7.89 -7.58 0.41
CA MET A 5 6.87 -7.93 1.42
C MET A 5 6.11 -9.20 1.06
N SER A 6 5.88 -9.47 -0.22
CA SER A 6 5.27 -10.71 -0.69
C SER A 6 6.18 -11.93 -0.49
N ALA A 7 7.50 -11.75 -0.49
CA ALA A 7 8.47 -12.81 -0.21
C ALA A 7 8.75 -12.99 1.30
N ALA A 8 8.35 -12.03 2.14
CA ALA A 8 8.65 -12.07 3.57
C ALA A 8 7.81 -13.16 4.28
N PRO A 9 8.44 -14.13 4.96
CA PRO A 9 7.71 -15.14 5.71
C PRO A 9 6.96 -14.50 6.89
N GLY A 10 5.82 -15.07 7.24
CA GLY A 10 4.99 -14.60 8.35
C GLY A 10 4.20 -13.32 8.06
N TYR A 11 4.10 -12.91 6.79
CA TYR A 11 3.25 -11.79 6.37
C TYR A 11 2.30 -12.22 5.24
N ARG A 12 1.05 -11.75 5.33
CA ARG A 12 0.02 -11.96 4.29
C ARG A 12 -0.45 -10.62 3.75
N ASN A 13 -0.38 -10.44 2.44
CA ASN A 13 -0.93 -9.26 1.77
C ASN A 13 -2.46 -9.23 1.91
N ARG A 14 -3.02 -8.06 2.22
CA ARG A 14 -4.48 -7.84 2.35
C ARG A 14 -5.12 -7.32 1.05
N ALA A 15 -4.34 -7.05 0.01
CA ALA A 15 -4.86 -6.72 -1.32
C ALA A 15 -5.55 -7.93 -1.95
N ALA A 16 -6.76 -7.74 -2.48
CA ALA A 16 -7.57 -8.84 -3.04
C ALA A 16 -6.94 -9.47 -4.29
N ASP A 17 -6.19 -8.70 -5.06
CA ASP A 17 -5.47 -9.10 -6.26
C ASP A 17 -3.98 -9.41 -5.99
N GLY A 18 -3.56 -9.36 -4.72
CA GLY A 18 -2.16 -9.53 -4.33
C GLY A 18 -1.25 -8.34 -4.65
N THR A 19 -1.79 -7.19 -5.07
CA THR A 19 -1.00 -5.99 -5.36
C THR A 19 -1.09 -4.97 -4.23
N TYR A 20 -1.85 -3.90 -4.42
CA TYR A 20 -1.98 -2.75 -3.54
C TYR A 20 -3.41 -2.68 -3.01
N VAL A 21 -3.56 -2.15 -1.79
CA VAL A 21 -4.89 -1.88 -1.25
C VAL A 21 -5.36 -0.50 -1.72
N PRO A 22 -6.68 -0.26 -1.83
CA PRO A 22 -7.19 1.09 -1.90
C PRO A 22 -6.78 1.85 -0.62
N ARG A 23 -6.60 3.18 -0.74
CA ARG A 23 -6.28 4.03 0.41
C ARG A 23 -7.32 3.79 1.51
N PRO A 24 -6.92 3.34 2.71
CA PRO A 24 -7.86 3.15 3.80
C PRO A 24 -8.31 4.51 4.35
N GLU A 25 -9.54 4.57 4.86
CA GLU A 25 -10.12 5.80 5.41
C GLU A 25 -9.34 6.30 6.64
N GLU A 26 -8.76 5.39 7.43
CA GLU A 26 -7.93 5.75 8.58
C GLU A 26 -6.61 6.45 8.19
N ARG A 27 -6.20 6.42 6.92
CA ARG A 27 -4.95 7.04 6.47
C ARG A 27 -5.20 8.46 5.96
N PRO A 28 -4.72 9.50 6.66
CA PRO A 28 -4.88 10.89 6.23
C PRO A 28 -4.16 11.17 4.91
N ILE A 29 -4.67 12.16 4.18
CA ILE A 29 -4.04 12.64 2.94
C ILE A 29 -2.82 13.49 3.27
N THR A 30 -1.70 13.18 2.62
CA THR A 30 -0.44 13.91 2.81
C THR A 30 -0.22 14.99 1.75
N LYS A 31 0.73 15.90 2.02
CA LYS A 31 1.17 16.89 1.01
C LYS A 31 1.81 16.26 -0.23
N PHE A 32 2.38 15.06 -0.10
CA PHE A 32 3.02 14.35 -1.21
C PHE A 32 2.00 13.80 -2.19
N GLU A 33 0.86 13.30 -1.69
CA GLU A 33 -0.27 12.88 -2.53
C GLU A 33 -0.86 14.04 -3.30
N ARG A 34 -1.16 15.16 -2.62
CA ARG A 34 -1.66 16.37 -3.29
C ARG A 34 -0.72 16.88 -4.36
N ARG A 35 0.60 16.82 -4.11
CA ARG A 35 1.61 17.19 -5.11
C ARG A 35 1.71 16.16 -6.23
N GLY A 36 1.60 14.87 -5.91
CA GLY A 36 1.65 13.77 -6.84
C GLY A 36 0.50 13.82 -7.83
N GLU A 37 -0.73 13.97 -7.34
CA GLU A 37 -1.94 14.12 -8.16
C GLU A 37 -1.80 15.26 -9.17
N ARG A 38 -1.31 16.43 -8.72
CA ARG A 38 -1.04 17.59 -9.60
C ARG A 38 0.00 17.31 -10.69
N LEU A 39 0.92 16.38 -10.45
CA LEU A 39 2.03 16.02 -11.36
C LEU A 39 1.81 14.68 -12.08
N GLY A 40 0.66 14.01 -11.89
CA GLY A 40 0.37 12.69 -12.46
C GLY A 40 1.10 11.52 -11.78
N HIS A 41 1.55 11.68 -10.54
CA HIS A 41 2.17 10.61 -9.74
C HIS A 41 1.15 9.99 -8.78
N GLY A 42 1.11 8.66 -8.72
CA GLY A 42 0.28 7.91 -7.78
C GLY A 42 0.94 7.72 -6.41
N VAL A 43 0.12 7.31 -5.45
CA VAL A 43 0.57 6.73 -4.18
C VAL A 43 -0.07 5.36 -4.06
N TRP A 44 0.74 4.38 -3.64
CA TRP A 44 0.35 2.98 -3.53
C TRP A 44 0.40 2.54 -2.08
N ASP A 45 -0.73 2.07 -1.57
CA ASP A 45 -0.84 1.54 -0.21
C ASP A 45 -0.59 0.04 -0.18
N LEU A 46 0.25 -0.40 0.75
CA LEU A 46 0.48 -1.82 1.04
C LEU A 46 0.03 -2.09 2.47
N LYS A 47 -0.84 -3.07 2.67
CA LYS A 47 -1.32 -3.50 3.99
C LYS A 47 -1.08 -4.99 4.13
N PHE A 48 -0.22 -5.36 5.08
CA PHE A 48 0.11 -6.75 5.39
C PHE A 48 -0.32 -7.06 6.82
N GLU A 49 -0.80 -8.27 7.00
CA GLU A 49 -1.12 -8.84 8.30
C GLU A 49 -0.01 -9.81 8.70
N LYS A 50 0.43 -9.75 9.96
CA LYS A 50 1.33 -10.76 10.51
C LYS A 50 0.57 -12.06 10.67
N VAL A 51 1.09 -13.14 10.10
CA VAL A 51 0.54 -14.48 10.24
C VAL A 51 1.63 -15.36 10.86
N ASP A 52 1.28 -16.10 11.90
CA ASP A 52 2.18 -17.04 12.56
C ASP A 52 2.16 -18.41 11.84
#